data_AF-A0AAW2SYE8-F1
#
_entry.id   AF-A0AAW2SYE8-F1
#
_cell.length_a   1.000
_cell.length_b   1.000
_cell.length_c   1.000
_cell.angle_alpha   90.00
_cell.angle_beta   90.00
_cell.angle_gamma   90.00
#
_symmetry.space_group_name_H-M   'P 1'
#
loop_
_entity.id
_entity.type
_entity.pdbx_description
1 polymer ?
#
loop_
_entity_poly.entity_id
_entity_poly.type
_entity_poly.pdbx_seq_one_letter_code
_entity_poly.pdbx_strand_id
1 'polypeptide(L)'
;MISESSYKGFNLSEVVRKRRSAVDMDSFTTMARETFYQMLLHCMPSGCGENGQKQRTQLALPFRALPWDSEVHAVLFVHRVVGLPNGLYFLVRNEDSFGELRTATRSEFKWVKPDGCPDDLPLYELARGDYRELSKRLSCHQDIASDGCFSLGMVAHLEPSLQERGAWMYPRLFWETGVLGQVLYLEAHAAGFLLLELVAFLMILVDGKTILWVLAT
;
A
#
# COMPACT_ATOMS: atom_id res chain seq x y z
N MET A 1 -12.63 5.46 -12.30
CA MET A 1 -12.11 5.84 -13.64
C MET A 1 -10.61 6.06 -13.52
N ILE A 2 -9.81 5.19 -14.16
CA ILE A 2 -8.36 5.33 -14.29
C ILE A 2 -8.12 6.36 -15.40
N SER A 3 -7.39 7.45 -15.12
CA SER A 3 -7.08 8.46 -16.15
C SER A 3 -5.74 8.12 -16.81
N GLU A 4 -5.77 7.78 -18.10
CA GLU A 4 -4.54 7.55 -18.88
C GLU A 4 -3.66 8.81 -18.96
N SER A 5 -4.24 10.00 -18.76
CA SER A 5 -3.49 11.27 -18.74
C SER A 5 -2.50 11.40 -17.58
N SER A 6 -2.62 10.55 -16.55
CA SER A 6 -1.74 10.55 -15.38
C SER A 6 -0.41 9.85 -15.61
N TYR A 7 -0.30 9.04 -16.68
CA TYR A 7 0.93 8.31 -17.00
C TYR A 7 1.65 8.95 -18.17
N LYS A 8 2.98 9.03 -18.06
CA LYS A 8 3.83 9.24 -19.22
C LYS A 8 3.63 8.01 -20.12
N GLY A 9 3.36 8.20 -21.41
CA GLY A 9 3.01 7.16 -22.40
C GLY A 9 4.13 6.15 -22.69
N PHE A 10 4.74 5.60 -21.65
CA PHE A 10 5.73 4.54 -21.71
C PHE A 10 5.03 3.21 -21.94
N ASN A 11 5.68 2.35 -22.73
CA ASN A 11 5.25 0.96 -22.80
C ASN A 11 5.75 0.19 -21.55
N LEU A 12 5.09 -0.92 -21.22
CA LEU A 12 5.45 -1.75 -20.04
C LEU A 12 6.92 -2.18 -20.06
N SER A 13 7.47 -2.51 -21.23
CA SER A 13 8.86 -2.94 -21.37
C SER A 13 9.86 -1.81 -21.12
N GLU A 14 9.52 -0.56 -21.44
CA GLU A 14 10.31 0.64 -21.15
C GLU A 14 10.31 0.93 -19.65
N VAL A 15 9.15 0.87 -19.00
CA VAL A 15 9.04 1.07 -17.54
C VAL A 15 9.89 0.04 -16.80
N VAL A 16 9.78 -1.24 -17.18
CA VAL A 16 10.56 -2.32 -16.55
C VAL A 16 12.05 -2.16 -16.78
N ARG A 17 12.49 -1.75 -17.98
CA ARG A 17 13.91 -1.60 -18.33
C ARG A 17 14.57 -0.34 -17.78
N LYS A 18 13.82 0.76 -17.65
CA LYS A 18 14.34 2.07 -17.19
C LYS A 18 14.24 2.23 -15.67
N ARG A 19 13.60 1.28 -14.98
CA ARG A 19 13.48 1.23 -13.53
C ARG A 19 14.84 1.34 -12.83
N ARG A 20 14.98 2.26 -11.89
CA ARG A 20 16.10 2.37 -10.95
C ARG A 20 15.57 2.77 -9.58
N SER A 21 16.05 2.14 -8.50
CA SER A 21 15.76 2.57 -7.11
C SER A 21 16.07 4.06 -6.97
N ALA A 22 15.15 4.83 -6.39
CA ALA A 22 15.50 6.15 -5.89
C ALA A 22 16.47 5.95 -4.74
N VAL A 23 17.67 6.50 -4.86
CA VAL A 23 18.70 6.47 -3.80
C VAL A 23 18.69 7.77 -2.99
N ASP A 24 18.05 8.82 -3.53
CA ASP A 24 17.91 10.12 -2.91
C ASP A 24 16.61 10.77 -3.38
N MET A 25 15.98 11.55 -2.51
CA MET A 25 14.66 12.12 -2.73
C MET A 25 14.71 13.63 -2.58
N ASP A 26 14.12 14.36 -3.54
CA ASP A 26 13.92 15.78 -3.34
C ASP A 26 12.74 15.99 -2.39
N SER A 27 13.05 16.51 -1.20
CA SER A 27 12.10 16.94 -0.15
C SER A 27 11.12 18.05 -0.58
N PHE A 28 10.82 18.20 -1.88
CA PHE A 28 9.97 19.22 -2.46
C PHE A 28 8.94 18.65 -3.44
N THR A 29 9.16 17.47 -4.01
CA THR A 29 8.21 16.88 -4.96
C THR A 29 6.89 16.59 -4.28
N THR A 30 5.80 16.93 -4.96
CA THR A 30 4.42 16.71 -4.51
C THR A 30 3.68 15.85 -5.51
N MET A 31 2.76 15.01 -5.02
CA MET A 31 1.90 14.16 -5.85
C MET A 31 0.45 14.66 -5.81
N ALA A 32 -0.27 14.64 -6.94
CA ALA A 32 -1.69 14.93 -6.94
C ALA A 32 -2.49 13.76 -6.32
N ARG A 33 -3.57 14.05 -5.57
CA ARG A 33 -4.42 13.00 -4.97
C ARG A 33 -4.99 12.04 -6.00
N GLU A 34 -5.29 12.51 -7.21
CA GLU A 34 -5.85 11.70 -8.29
C GLU A 34 -4.84 10.62 -8.72
N THR A 35 -3.57 11.00 -8.87
CA THR A 35 -2.48 10.06 -9.15
C THR A 35 -2.30 9.09 -8.00
N PHE A 36 -2.32 9.57 -6.75
CA PHE A 36 -2.22 8.72 -5.56
C PHE A 36 -3.32 7.65 -5.52
N TYR A 37 -4.59 8.04 -5.67
CA TYR A 37 -5.71 7.09 -5.71
C TYR A 37 -5.61 6.12 -6.88
N GLN A 38 -5.15 6.58 -8.05
CA GLN A 38 -4.96 5.72 -9.21
C GLN A 38 -3.89 4.64 -8.97
N MET A 39 -2.76 5.00 -8.33
CA MET A 39 -1.74 4.03 -7.94
C MET A 39 -2.27 2.99 -6.97
N LEU A 40 -3.08 3.41 -5.98
CA LEU A 40 -3.68 2.49 -5.00
C LEU A 40 -4.76 1.59 -5.62
N LEU A 41 -5.51 2.07 -6.61
CA LEU A 41 -6.47 1.25 -7.34
C LEU A 41 -5.79 0.06 -8.04
N HIS A 42 -4.59 0.26 -8.60
CA HIS A 42 -3.82 -0.84 -9.22
C HIS A 42 -3.24 -1.82 -8.21
N CYS A 43 -3.22 -1.47 -6.91
CA CYS A 43 -2.83 -2.39 -5.83
C CYS A 43 -3.97 -3.33 -5.41
N MET A 44 -5.20 -3.08 -5.86
CA MET A 44 -6.36 -3.84 -5.45
C MET A 44 -6.38 -5.23 -6.10
N PRO A 45 -6.72 -6.30 -5.36
CA PRO A 45 -6.65 -7.67 -5.86
C PRO A 45 -7.67 -7.95 -6.96
N SER A 46 -8.85 -7.36 -6.92
CA SER A 46 -9.86 -7.47 -7.98
C SER A 46 -9.79 -6.21 -8.85
N GLY A 47 -9.63 -6.39 -10.17
CA GLY A 47 -9.75 -5.30 -11.11
C GLY A 47 -11.20 -4.81 -11.09
N CYS A 48 -11.40 -3.48 -10.99
CA CYS A 48 -12.68 -2.76 -11.02
C CYS A 48 -13.89 -3.71 -11.11
N GLY A 49 -14.41 -4.13 -9.96
CA GLY A 49 -15.40 -5.19 -9.89
C GLY A 49 -16.66 -4.85 -10.67
N GLU A 50 -16.80 -5.41 -11.87
CA GLU A 50 -18.11 -5.67 -12.42
C GLU A 50 -18.83 -6.60 -11.43
N ASN A 51 -19.84 -6.07 -10.74
CA ASN A 51 -20.87 -6.78 -9.95
C ASN A 51 -20.67 -6.96 -8.43
N GLY A 52 -20.20 -5.93 -7.71
CA GLY A 52 -20.47 -5.82 -6.25
C GLY A 52 -20.03 -7.02 -5.38
N GLN A 53 -19.09 -7.82 -5.87
CA GLN A 53 -18.50 -8.92 -5.11
C GLN A 53 -17.47 -8.35 -4.15
N LYS A 54 -17.44 -8.88 -2.92
CA LYS A 54 -16.47 -8.49 -1.90
C LYS A 54 -15.05 -8.58 -2.44
N GLN A 55 -14.29 -7.52 -2.24
CA GLN A 55 -12.91 -7.42 -2.68
C GLN A 55 -12.02 -8.36 -1.86
N ARG A 56 -11.69 -9.53 -2.41
CA ARG A 56 -10.93 -10.59 -1.72
C ARG A 56 -10.03 -11.37 -2.67
N THR A 57 -10.60 -11.87 -3.77
CA THR A 57 -9.89 -12.75 -4.70
C THR A 57 -8.98 -11.94 -5.63
N GLN A 58 -7.78 -12.47 -5.83
CA GLN A 58 -6.77 -11.89 -6.71
C GLN A 58 -7.08 -12.18 -8.18
N LEU A 59 -7.72 -11.22 -8.85
CA LEU A 59 -8.18 -11.31 -10.24
C LEU A 59 -7.45 -10.34 -11.17
N ALA A 60 -6.98 -9.20 -10.64
CA ALA A 60 -6.18 -8.23 -11.38
C ALA A 60 -4.77 -8.77 -11.65
N LEU A 61 -4.20 -8.44 -12.80
CA LEU A 61 -2.77 -8.65 -13.03
C LEU A 61 -1.98 -7.59 -12.22
N PRO A 62 -0.84 -7.94 -11.61
CA PRO A 62 -0.17 -9.25 -11.59
C PRO A 62 -0.66 -10.22 -10.50
N PHE A 63 -1.55 -9.78 -9.60
CA PHE A 63 -2.03 -10.55 -8.45
C PHE A 63 -2.70 -11.88 -8.81
N ARG A 64 -3.30 -11.99 -10.00
CA ARG A 64 -3.88 -13.25 -10.53
C ARG A 64 -2.92 -14.45 -10.53
N ALA A 65 -1.61 -14.21 -10.50
CA ALA A 65 -0.61 -15.27 -10.38
C ALA A 65 -0.58 -15.94 -9.00
N LEU A 66 -1.17 -15.32 -7.96
CA LEU A 66 -1.22 -15.86 -6.61
C LEU A 66 -2.58 -16.55 -6.38
N PRO A 67 -2.61 -17.88 -6.18
CA PRO A 67 -3.86 -18.66 -6.10
C PRO A 67 -4.57 -18.57 -4.73
N TRP A 68 -4.25 -17.58 -3.90
CA TRP A 68 -4.88 -17.34 -2.59
C TRP A 68 -5.53 -15.95 -2.54
N ASP A 69 -6.34 -15.72 -1.53
CA ASP A 69 -6.99 -14.42 -1.32
C ASP A 69 -6.00 -13.36 -0.87
N SER A 70 -6.31 -12.07 -0.95
CA SER A 70 -5.37 -11.07 -0.42
C SER A 70 -5.28 -11.16 1.11
N GLU A 71 -4.08 -11.44 1.61
CA GLU A 71 -3.79 -11.52 3.06
C GLU A 71 -2.89 -10.35 3.50
N VAL A 72 -2.43 -9.53 2.56
CA VAL A 72 -1.53 -8.39 2.79
C VAL A 72 -2.28 -7.10 2.50
N HIS A 73 -2.31 -6.24 3.51
CA HIS A 73 -2.87 -4.89 3.48
C HIS A 73 -1.76 -3.83 3.48
N ALA A 74 -2.13 -2.57 3.31
CA ALA A 74 -1.18 -1.48 3.18
C ALA A 74 -1.50 -0.34 4.16
N VAL A 75 -0.48 0.16 4.85
CA VAL A 75 -0.50 1.34 5.72
C VAL A 75 0.31 2.42 5.04
N LEU A 76 -0.29 3.58 4.82
CA LEU A 76 0.29 4.67 4.03
C LEU A 76 0.53 5.87 4.94
N PHE A 77 1.77 6.34 5.00
CA PHE A 77 2.12 7.59 5.67
C PHE A 77 2.18 8.68 4.61
N VAL A 78 1.15 9.52 4.53
CA VAL A 78 1.03 10.57 3.52
C VAL A 78 1.68 11.85 4.02
N HIS A 79 2.63 12.38 3.24
CA HIS A 79 3.45 13.53 3.61
C HIS A 79 3.31 14.74 2.68
N ARG A 80 3.12 14.51 1.37
CA ARG A 80 3.10 15.55 0.32
C ARG A 80 2.17 15.19 -0.84
N VAL A 81 0.93 14.83 -0.53
CA VAL A 81 -0.12 14.60 -1.52
C VAL A 81 -1.06 15.82 -1.57
N VAL A 82 -1.06 16.54 -2.68
CA VAL A 82 -1.89 17.73 -2.89
C VAL A 82 -3.35 17.32 -2.94
N GLY A 83 -4.18 17.96 -2.12
CA GLY A 83 -5.61 17.66 -2.01
C GLY A 83 -5.95 16.51 -1.05
N LEU A 84 -4.97 15.99 -0.31
CA LEU A 84 -5.17 15.01 0.76
C LEU A 84 -4.44 15.49 2.04
N PRO A 85 -5.08 15.47 3.22
CA PRO A 85 -4.41 15.83 4.45
C PRO A 85 -3.23 14.92 4.76
N ASN A 86 -2.14 15.49 5.30
CA ASN A 86 -1.03 14.67 5.79
C ASN A 86 -1.47 13.83 6.99
N GLY A 87 -1.09 12.56 6.99
CA GLY A 87 -1.61 11.62 7.97
C GLY A 87 -1.28 10.17 7.71
N LEU A 88 -1.88 9.33 8.54
CA LEU A 88 -1.85 7.89 8.46
C LEU A 88 -3.13 7.40 7.78
N TYR A 89 -2.95 6.57 6.75
CA TYR A 89 -4.02 5.97 5.98
C TYR A 89 -3.85 4.46 5.94
N PHE A 90 -4.96 3.75 5.73
CA PHE A 90 -4.98 2.29 5.68
C PHE A 90 -5.76 1.84 4.45
N LEU A 91 -5.09 1.09 3.57
CA LEU A 91 -5.66 0.44 2.40
C LEU A 91 -5.98 -1.02 2.74
N VAL A 92 -7.26 -1.34 2.75
CA VAL A 92 -7.77 -2.66 3.11
C VAL A 92 -8.03 -3.45 1.83
N ARG A 93 -7.07 -4.29 1.43
CA ARG A 93 -7.16 -5.09 0.20
C ARG A 93 -8.15 -6.25 0.27
N ASN A 94 -8.43 -6.77 1.47
CA ASN A 94 -9.44 -7.79 1.73
C ASN A 94 -10.48 -7.28 2.73
N GLU A 95 -11.73 -7.15 2.27
CA GLU A 95 -12.82 -6.58 3.07
C GLU A 95 -13.22 -7.45 4.27
N ASP A 96 -13.03 -8.77 4.19
CA ASP A 96 -13.36 -9.68 5.30
C ASP A 96 -12.48 -9.38 6.53
N SER A 97 -11.25 -8.89 6.31
CA SER A 97 -10.31 -8.51 7.38
C SER A 97 -10.61 -7.14 8.01
N PHE A 98 -11.52 -6.34 7.45
CA PHE A 98 -11.74 -4.95 7.89
C PHE A 98 -12.11 -4.85 9.38
N GLY A 99 -13.03 -5.70 9.84
CA GLY A 99 -13.51 -5.68 11.23
C GLY A 99 -12.40 -6.00 12.24
N GLU A 100 -11.56 -6.98 11.91
CA GLU A 100 -10.42 -7.38 12.74
C GLU A 100 -9.36 -6.29 12.77
N LEU A 101 -8.97 -5.75 11.61
CA LEU A 101 -8.00 -4.65 11.51
C LEU A 101 -8.44 -3.40 12.28
N ARG A 102 -9.72 -3.06 12.21
CA ARG A 102 -10.27 -1.93 12.97
C ARG A 102 -10.18 -2.15 14.48
N THR A 103 -10.40 -3.37 14.94
CA THR A 103 -10.36 -3.73 16.37
C THR A 103 -8.92 -3.87 16.88
N ALA A 104 -8.00 -4.32 16.03
CA ALA A 104 -6.59 -4.49 16.34
C ALA A 104 -5.82 -3.16 16.44
N THR A 105 -6.37 -2.09 15.85
CA THR A 105 -5.76 -0.76 15.84
C THR A 105 -6.30 0.12 16.96
N ARG A 106 -5.62 1.25 17.23
CA ARG A 106 -5.99 2.16 18.32
C ARG A 106 -7.42 2.67 18.14
N SER A 107 -8.21 2.67 19.22
CA SER A 107 -9.60 3.16 19.22
C SER A 107 -9.75 4.63 18.84
N GLU A 108 -8.66 5.40 18.95
CA GLU A 108 -8.59 6.81 18.54
C GLU A 108 -8.57 6.99 17.00
N PHE A 109 -8.29 5.94 16.24
CA PHE A 109 -8.28 6.02 14.78
C PHE A 109 -9.69 6.14 14.22
N LYS A 110 -9.85 7.08 13.28
CA LYS A 110 -11.15 7.48 12.77
C LYS A 110 -11.76 6.44 11.83
N TRP A 111 -10.95 5.81 10.98
CA TRP A 111 -11.40 4.88 9.94
C TRP A 111 -12.47 5.51 9.01
N VAL A 112 -12.17 6.71 8.50
CA VAL A 112 -13.09 7.48 7.64
C VAL A 112 -12.56 7.51 6.22
N LYS A 113 -13.41 7.33 5.20
CA LYS A 113 -12.98 7.49 3.81
C LYS A 113 -12.51 8.94 3.54
N PRO A 114 -11.34 9.15 2.92
CA PRO A 114 -10.87 10.49 2.62
C PRO A 114 -11.68 11.16 1.51
N ASP A 115 -11.63 12.49 1.49
CA ASP A 115 -12.36 13.29 0.52
C ASP A 115 -11.89 12.98 -0.92
N GLY A 116 -12.86 12.81 -1.83
CA GLY A 116 -12.60 12.50 -3.24
C GLY A 116 -12.06 11.09 -3.49
N CYS A 117 -12.05 10.20 -2.49
CA CYS A 117 -11.70 8.80 -2.65
C CYS A 117 -12.76 8.07 -3.51
N PRO A 118 -12.36 7.29 -4.51
CA PRO A 118 -13.29 6.43 -5.26
C PRO A 118 -14.04 5.46 -4.34
N ASP A 119 -15.29 5.15 -4.67
CA ASP A 119 -16.11 4.22 -3.88
C ASP A 119 -15.53 2.81 -3.85
N ASP A 120 -14.93 2.38 -4.96
CA ASP A 120 -14.31 1.06 -5.12
C ASP A 120 -12.91 0.96 -4.47
N LEU A 121 -12.40 2.06 -3.89
CA LEU A 121 -11.13 2.08 -3.18
C LEU A 121 -11.36 2.04 -1.66
N PRO A 122 -11.10 0.90 -0.99
CA PRO A 122 -11.22 0.76 0.47
C PRO A 122 -10.01 1.38 1.18
N LEU A 123 -9.86 2.70 1.04
CA LEU A 123 -8.86 3.51 1.72
C LEU A 123 -9.50 4.30 2.86
N TYR A 124 -8.88 4.27 4.03
CA TYR A 124 -9.38 4.93 5.24
C TYR A 124 -8.32 5.84 5.87
N GLU A 125 -8.70 7.07 6.20
CA GLU A 125 -7.94 7.99 7.04
C GLU A 125 -8.03 7.52 8.51
N LEU A 126 -6.88 7.21 9.11
CA LEU A 126 -6.78 6.80 10.51
C LEU A 126 -6.56 8.00 11.43
N ALA A 127 -5.57 8.83 11.09
CA ALA A 127 -5.21 10.00 11.88
C ALA A 127 -4.50 11.04 11.01
N ARG A 128 -4.72 12.32 11.31
CA ARG A 128 -4.01 13.44 10.67
C ARG A 128 -2.82 13.82 11.53
N GLY A 129 -1.72 14.18 10.90
CA GLY A 129 -0.50 14.57 11.60
C GLY A 129 0.72 14.52 10.70
N ASP A 130 1.81 15.09 11.19
CA ASP A 130 3.11 14.89 10.57
C ASP A 130 3.72 13.59 11.07
N TYR A 131 3.78 12.60 10.18
CA TYR A 131 4.33 11.28 10.46
C TYR A 131 5.71 11.07 9.82
N ARG A 132 6.40 12.12 9.33
CA ARG A 132 7.72 11.98 8.68
C ARG A 132 8.77 11.38 9.61
N GLU A 133 8.84 11.86 10.85
CA GLU A 133 9.77 11.34 11.86
C GLU A 133 9.43 9.90 12.25
N LEU A 134 8.14 9.56 12.32
CA LEU A 134 7.71 8.19 12.59
C LEU A 134 8.08 7.29 11.42
N SER A 135 7.74 7.69 10.19
CA SER A 135 8.11 7.01 8.95
C SER A 135 9.61 6.74 8.88
N LYS A 136 10.45 7.75 9.14
CA LYS A 136 11.91 7.61 9.20
C LYS A 136 12.37 6.60 10.25
N ARG A 137 11.84 6.67 11.48
CA ARG A 137 12.20 5.73 12.56
C ARG A 137 11.83 4.29 12.22
N LEU A 138 10.65 4.08 11.67
CA LEU A 138 10.18 2.77 11.23
C LEU A 138 11.01 2.25 10.06
N SER A 139 11.54 3.17 9.26
CA SER A 139 12.43 2.92 8.13
C SER A 139 13.90 2.78 8.47
N CYS A 140 14.27 2.29 9.65
CA CYS A 140 15.68 2.19 10.07
C CYS A 140 16.43 3.53 10.00
N HIS A 141 15.75 4.64 10.28
CA HIS A 141 16.26 6.00 10.17
C HIS A 141 16.67 6.43 8.76
N GLN A 142 16.16 5.78 7.71
CA GLN A 142 16.37 6.20 6.33
C GLN A 142 15.65 7.52 6.06
N ASP A 143 16.42 8.55 5.70
CA ASP A 143 15.92 9.90 5.33
C ASP A 143 14.92 9.85 4.16
N ILE A 144 15.07 8.86 3.29
CA ILE A 144 14.23 8.66 2.12
C ILE A 144 12.75 8.45 2.48
N ALA A 145 12.46 7.87 3.66
CA ALA A 145 11.10 7.63 4.12
C ALA A 145 10.38 8.88 4.62
N SER A 146 11.11 9.93 5.05
CA SER A 146 10.53 11.23 5.39
C SER A 146 10.41 12.17 4.19
N ASP A 147 11.27 11.97 3.20
CA ASP A 147 11.48 12.93 2.12
C ASP A 147 10.56 12.68 0.92
N GLY A 148 9.97 11.48 0.85
CA GLY A 148 8.99 11.12 -0.17
C GLY A 148 7.58 11.71 0.01
N CYS A 149 6.79 11.58 -1.06
CA CYS A 149 5.39 12.02 -1.07
C CYS A 149 4.53 11.23 -0.08
N PHE A 150 4.80 9.93 0.02
CA PHE A 150 4.26 9.03 1.03
C PHE A 150 5.22 7.86 1.25
N SER A 151 5.09 7.15 2.37
CA SER A 151 5.73 5.86 2.62
C SER A 151 4.69 4.77 2.87
N LEU A 152 5.10 3.50 2.75
CA LEU A 152 4.21 2.34 2.83
C LEU A 152 4.72 1.29 3.81
N GLY A 153 3.93 0.96 4.82
CA GLY A 153 4.02 -0.31 5.54
C GLY A 153 3.05 -1.34 4.95
N MET A 154 3.40 -2.63 4.97
CA MET A 154 2.51 -3.72 4.55
C MET A 154 2.12 -4.56 5.77
N VAL A 155 0.83 -4.77 6.01
CA VAL A 155 0.33 -5.52 7.17
C VAL A 155 -0.21 -6.87 6.71
N ALA A 156 0.37 -7.98 7.16
CA ALA A 156 -0.10 -9.32 6.82
C ALA A 156 -0.93 -9.95 7.95
N HIS A 157 -2.00 -10.66 7.58
CA HIS A 157 -2.79 -11.54 8.45
C HIS A 157 -2.04 -12.87 8.70
N LEU A 158 -0.90 -12.79 9.39
CA LEU A 158 0.02 -13.93 9.50
C LEU A 158 -0.59 -15.12 10.25
N GLU A 159 -0.99 -14.91 11.49
CA GLU A 159 -1.36 -16.02 12.37
C GLU A 159 -2.61 -16.78 11.90
N PRO A 160 -3.71 -16.12 11.50
CA PRO A 160 -4.84 -16.79 10.87
C PRO A 160 -4.42 -17.58 9.62
N SER A 161 -3.59 -16.96 8.76
CA SER A 161 -3.08 -17.60 7.54
C SER A 161 -2.26 -18.87 7.84
N LEU A 162 -1.41 -18.85 8.87
CA LEU A 162 -0.60 -20.00 9.24
C LEU A 162 -1.42 -21.10 9.93
N GLN A 163 -2.41 -20.75 10.75
CA GLN A 163 -3.27 -21.73 11.44
C GLN A 163 -4.22 -22.43 10.47
N GLU A 164 -4.86 -21.68 9.57
CA GLU A 164 -5.85 -22.23 8.65
C GLU A 164 -5.23 -22.97 7.47
N ARG A 165 -4.17 -22.39 6.89
CA ARG A 165 -3.57 -22.93 5.66
C ARG A 165 -2.30 -23.70 5.94
N GLY A 166 -1.51 -23.34 6.96
CA GLY A 166 -0.27 -24.01 7.36
C GLY A 166 0.99 -23.15 7.19
N ALA A 167 2.13 -23.62 7.72
CA ALA A 167 3.39 -22.87 7.79
C ALA A 167 3.97 -22.40 6.43
N TRP A 168 3.71 -23.14 5.36
CA TRP A 168 4.05 -22.80 3.97
C TRP A 168 3.41 -21.50 3.46
N MET A 169 2.43 -20.94 4.18
CA MET A 169 1.86 -19.64 3.88
C MET A 169 2.82 -18.48 4.22
N TYR A 170 3.76 -18.69 5.15
CA TYR A 170 4.77 -17.69 5.50
C TYR A 170 5.54 -17.13 4.29
N PRO A 171 6.24 -17.94 3.47
CA PRO A 171 6.94 -17.42 2.28
C PRO A 171 5.98 -16.81 1.24
N ARG A 172 4.71 -17.25 1.20
CA ARG A 172 3.71 -16.72 0.26
C ARG A 172 3.30 -15.29 0.59
N LEU A 173 3.22 -14.95 1.87
CA LEU A 173 2.98 -13.56 2.30
C LEU A 173 4.11 -12.65 1.82
N PHE A 174 5.36 -13.12 1.83
CA PHE A 174 6.49 -12.38 1.24
C PHE A 174 6.40 -12.27 -0.29
N TRP A 175 5.83 -13.26 -0.98
CA TRP A 175 5.59 -13.13 -2.41
C TRP A 175 4.52 -12.09 -2.70
N GLU A 176 3.44 -12.06 -1.94
CA GLU A 176 2.39 -11.05 -2.08
C GLU A 176 2.90 -9.64 -1.79
N THR A 177 3.72 -9.45 -0.75
CA THR A 177 4.35 -8.15 -0.46
C THR A 177 5.30 -7.73 -1.58
N GLY A 178 6.09 -8.66 -2.12
CA GLY A 178 6.98 -8.40 -3.25
C GLY A 178 6.23 -7.98 -4.51
N VAL A 179 5.11 -8.65 -4.81
CA VAL A 179 4.23 -8.27 -5.94
C VAL A 179 3.61 -6.89 -5.72
N LEU A 180 3.09 -6.61 -4.52
CA LEU A 180 2.49 -5.32 -4.18
C LEU A 180 3.52 -4.18 -4.29
N GLY A 181 4.72 -4.39 -3.78
CA GLY A 181 5.83 -3.44 -3.90
C GLY A 181 6.20 -3.21 -5.36
N GLN A 182 6.29 -4.27 -6.16
CA GLN A 182 6.61 -4.16 -7.59
C GLN A 182 5.55 -3.38 -8.37
N VAL A 183 4.25 -3.59 -8.08
CA VAL A 183 3.17 -2.81 -8.70
C VAL A 183 3.36 -1.33 -8.42
N LEU A 184 3.46 -0.95 -7.15
CA LEU A 184 3.64 0.44 -6.76
C LEU A 184 4.89 1.07 -7.38
N TYR A 185 5.95 0.28 -7.55
CA TYR A 185 7.18 0.72 -8.20
C TYR A 185 6.97 1.05 -9.69
N LEU A 186 6.24 0.19 -10.42
CA LEU A 186 5.93 0.41 -11.83
C LEU A 186 4.98 1.60 -12.00
N GLU A 187 3.99 1.71 -11.11
CA GLU A 187 3.03 2.80 -11.07
C GLU A 187 3.70 4.15 -10.82
N ALA A 188 4.63 4.22 -9.87
CA ALA A 188 5.42 5.41 -9.59
C ALA A 188 6.18 5.88 -10.84
N HIS A 189 6.89 4.94 -11.49
CA HIS A 189 7.68 5.23 -12.67
C HIS A 189 6.81 5.64 -13.86
N ALA A 190 5.66 5.00 -14.06
CA ALA A 190 4.69 5.35 -15.09
C ALA A 190 4.11 6.76 -14.86
N ALA A 191 3.82 7.12 -13.61
CA ALA A 191 3.38 8.46 -13.22
C ALA A 191 4.50 9.51 -13.32
N GLY A 192 5.71 9.09 -13.70
CA GLY A 192 6.85 9.98 -13.88
C GLY A 192 7.53 10.39 -12.58
N PHE A 193 7.15 9.79 -11.46
CA PHE A 193 7.85 9.91 -10.19
C PHE A 193 8.97 8.87 -10.18
N LEU A 194 10.22 9.34 -10.29
CA LEU A 194 11.41 8.51 -10.07
C LEU A 194 11.58 8.10 -8.60
N LEU A 195 10.62 8.46 -7.74
CA LEU A 195 10.81 8.93 -6.37
C LEU A 195 9.79 8.29 -5.41
N LEU A 196 9.55 6.99 -5.53
CA LEU A 196 8.89 6.25 -4.45
C LEU A 196 9.82 5.12 -4.07
N GLU A 197 10.73 5.39 -3.13
CA GLU A 197 11.28 4.30 -2.37
C GLU A 197 10.17 3.80 -1.44
N LEU A 198 9.56 2.69 -1.84
CA LEU A 198 8.70 1.89 -1.00
C LEU A 198 9.60 1.26 0.04
N VAL A 199 9.70 1.89 1.21
CA VAL A 199 10.28 1.20 2.35
C VAL A 199 9.21 0.24 2.89
N ALA A 200 9.04 -0.88 2.20
CA ALA A 200 8.04 -1.88 2.50
C ALA A 200 8.47 -2.69 3.73
N PHE A 201 7.98 -2.30 4.90
CA PHE A 201 8.08 -3.14 6.10
C PHE A 201 6.94 -4.12 6.15
N LEU A 202 7.25 -5.38 6.46
CA LEU A 202 6.24 -6.35 6.84
C LEU A 202 5.87 -6.10 8.30
N MET A 203 4.79 -5.37 8.53
CA MET A 203 4.07 -5.39 9.79
C MET A 203 3.30 -6.70 9.88
N ILE A 204 3.53 -7.43 10.95
CA ILE A 204 2.86 -8.70 11.20
C ILE A 204 1.76 -8.43 12.22
N LEU A 205 0.50 -8.67 11.83
CA LEU A 205 -0.60 -8.72 12.79
C LEU A 205 -0.50 -10.06 13.55
N VAL A 206 -0.17 -10.00 14.83
CA VAL A 206 -0.13 -11.14 15.75
C VAL A 206 -1.30 -11.02 16.72
N ASP A 207 -2.07 -12.10 16.89
CA ASP A 207 -3.20 -12.22 17.81
C ASP A 207 -4.38 -11.22 17.64
N GLY A 208 -4.51 -10.57 16.48
CA GLY A 208 -5.59 -9.58 16.26
C GLY A 208 -5.55 -8.36 17.20
N LYS A 209 -4.43 -8.17 17.92
CA LYS A 209 -4.24 -7.09 18.91
C LYS A 209 -2.82 -6.52 18.91
N THR A 210 -1.84 -7.25 18.38
CA THR A 210 -0.43 -6.86 18.44
C THR A 210 0.11 -6.68 17.03
N ILE A 211 0.51 -5.46 16.70
CA ILE A 211 1.29 -5.21 15.50
C ILE A 211 2.76 -5.41 15.87
N LEU A 212 3.38 -6.50 15.41
CA LEU A 212 4.81 -6.71 15.54
C LEU A 212 5.56 -6.08 14.37
N TRP A 213 6.55 -5.24 14.74
CA TRP A 213 7.51 -4.65 13.82
C TRP A 213 8.55 -5.71 13.46
N VAL A 214 8.50 -6.23 12.23
CA VAL A 214 9.58 -7.07 11.72
C VAL A 214 10.31 -6.31 10.62
N LEU A 215 11.54 -5.93 10.92
CA LEU A 215 12.49 -5.44 9.95
C LEU A 215 12.84 -6.60 9.01
N ALA A 216 12.42 -6.50 7.75
CA ALA A 216 12.97 -7.34 6.69
C ALA A 216 14.40 -6.84 6.41
N THR A 217 15.37 -7.36 7.16
CA THR A 217 16.80 -7.27 6.84
C THR A 217 17.17 -8.24 5.74
#